data_AF-A0A1V5FSE0-F1
#
_entry.id   AF-A0A1V5FSE0-F1
#
_cell.length_a   1.000
_cell.length_b   1.000
_cell.length_c   1.000
_cell.angle_alpha   90.00
_cell.angle_beta   90.00
_cell.angle_gamma   90.00
#
_symmetry.space_group_name_H-M   'P 1'
#
loop_
_entity.id
_entity.type
_entity.pdbx_description
1 polymer ?
#
loop_
_entity_poly.entity_id
_entity_poly.type
_entity_poly.pdbx_seq_one_letter_code
_entity_poly.pdbx_strand_id
1 'polypeptide(L)' 'MVILVWTPRDGSTRIISMRKANDREIQTYRHRLD' A
#
# COMPACT_ATOMS: atom_id res chain seq x y z
N MET A 1 -5.37 -2.90 7.22
CA MET A 1 -4.29 -2.36 6.38
C MET A 1 -4.52 -2.73 4.92
N VAL A 2 -4.36 -1.76 4.03
CA VAL A 2 -4.40 -1.91 2.57
C VAL A 2 -3.01 -1.60 2.03
N ILE A 3 -2.54 -2.37 1.06
CA ILE A 3 -1.30 -2.08 0.33
C ILE A 3 -1.69 -1.50 -1.02
N LEU A 4 -1.07 -0.36 -1.33
CA LEU A 4 -1.24 0.36 -2.58
C LEU A 4 0.10 0.46 -3.29
N VAL A 5 0.16 -0.03 -4.52
CA VAL A 5 1.32 0.13 -5.41
C VAL A 5 0.95 1.16 -6.46
N TRP A 6 1.81 2.15 -6.65
CA TRP A 6 1.58 3.24 -7.59
C TRP A 6 2.88 3.62 -8.31
N THR A 7 2.75 4.32 -9.44
CA THR A 7 3.85 4.91 -10.18
C THR A 7 3.52 6.35 -10.60
N PRO A 8 4.48 7.29 -10.61
CA PRO A 8 4.26 8.62 -11.17
C PRO A 8 3.90 8.54 -12.66
N ARG A 9 2.97 9.38 -13.12
CA ARG A 9 2.58 9.49 -14.52
C ARG A 9 2.05 10.89 -14.82
N ASP A 10 2.73 11.63 -15.70
CA ASP A 10 2.25 12.90 -16.26
C ASP A 10 1.75 13.89 -15.19
N GLY A 11 2.53 14.10 -14.12
CA GLY A 11 2.17 15.00 -13.01
C GLY A 11 1.10 14.43 -12.05
N SER A 12 0.70 13.18 -12.23
CA SER A 12 -0.24 12.46 -11.38
C SER A 12 0.34 11.13 -10.88
N THR A 13 -0.39 10.41 -10.03
CA THR A 13 -0.02 9.06 -9.58
C THR A 13 -0.98 8.03 -10.15
N ARG A 14 -0.47 7.02 -10.87
CA ARG A 14 -1.27 5.89 -11.34
C ARG A 14 -1.19 4.74 -10.35
N ILE A 15 -2.33 4.36 -9.77
CA ILE A 15 -2.45 3.17 -8.94
C ILE A 15 -2.41 1.94 -9.86
N ILE A 16 -1.49 1.02 -9.59
CA ILE A 16 -1.30 -0.21 -10.39
C ILE A 16 -1.69 -1.47 -9.63
N SER A 17 -1.83 -1.39 -8.31
CA SER A 17 -2.41 -2.45 -7.49
C SER A 17 -2.98 -1.88 -6.20
N MET A 18 -4.13 -2.39 -5.79
CA MET A 18 -4.70 -2.19 -4.46
C MET A 18 -5.15 -3.54 -3.94
N ARG A 19 -4.70 -3.90 -2.74
CA ARG A 19 -5.13 -5.14 -2.11
C ARG A 19 -5.15 -5.06 -0.60
N LYS A 20 -5.91 -5.96 0.00
CA LYS A 20 -5.80 -6.25 1.42
C LYS A 20 -4.38 -6.73 1.74
N ALA A 21 -3.79 -6.18 2.79
CA ALA A 21 -2.54 -6.70 3.33
C ALA A 21 -2.77 -8.07 3.96
N ASN A 22 -1.84 -9.01 3.78
CA ASN A 22 -1.90 -10.31 4.43
C ASN A 22 -1.44 -10.21 5.90
N ASP A 23 -1.59 -11.30 6.65
CA ASP A 23 -1.31 -11.30 8.10
C ASP A 23 0.16 -10.99 8.42
N ARG A 24 1.10 -11.47 7.60
CA ARG A 24 2.53 -11.17 7.75
C ARG A 24 2.81 -9.68 7.59
N GLU A 25 2.24 -9.06 6.57
CA GLU A 25 2.40 -7.63 6.30
C GLU A 25 1.75 -6.81 7.41
N ILE A 26 0.53 -7.17 7.84
CA ILE A 26 -0.16 -6.52 8.95
C ILE A 26 0.71 -6.55 10.20
N GLN A 27 1.24 -7.71 10.59
CA GLN A 27 2.13 -7.82 11.76
C GLN A 27 3.37 -6.93 11.62
N THR A 28 3.93 -6.87 10.42
CA THR A 28 5.15 -6.09 10.13
C THR A 28 4.89 -4.59 10.19
N TYR A 29 3.75 -4.09 9.72
CA TYR A 29 3.54 -2.65 9.53
C TYR A 29 2.53 -2.02 10.48
N ARG A 30 1.78 -2.81 11.26
CA ARG A 30 0.78 -2.30 12.22
C ARG A 30 1.31 -1.24 13.17
N HIS A 31 2.58 -1.34 13.57
CA HIS A 31 3.22 -0.41 14.51
C HIS A 31 3.57 0.95 13.89
N ARG A 32 3.33 1.15 12.60
CA ARG A 32 3.60 2.41 11.88
C ARG A 32 2.33 3.18 11.55
N LEU A 33 1.17 2.68 11.99
CA LEU A 33 -0.16 3.19 11.65
C LEU A 33 -0.90 3.68 12.91
N ASP A 34 -0.17 4.13 13.93
CA ASP A 34 -0.73 4.68 15.18
C ASP A 34 -1.80 5.76 14.93
#